data_AF-A0AAU6CFK6-F1
#
_entry.id   AF-A0AAU6CFK6-F1
#
_cell.length_a   1.000
_cell.length_b   1.000
_cell.length_c   1.000
_cell.angle_alpha   90.00
_cell.angle_beta   90.00
_cell.angle_gamma   90.00
#
_symmetry.space_group_name_H-M   'P 1'
#
loop_
_entity.id
_entity.type
_entity.pdbx_description
1 polymer ?
#
loop_
_entity_poly.entity_id
_entity_poly.type
_entity_poly.pdbx_seq_one_letter_code
_entity_poly.pdbx_strand_id
1 'polypeptide(L)' 'MSTTPTLVDAYAASAATGIKPGTIRVLLHRGKLAAHGRDHAGRTLVALEDVTAYAQRRAAA' A
#
# COMPACT_ATOMS: atom_id res chain seq x y z
N MET A 1 19.36 3.87 11.95
CA MET A 1 18.01 4.46 12.05
C MET A 1 17.02 3.37 11.71
N SER A 2 16.27 2.85 12.68
CA SER A 2 15.18 1.92 12.36
C SER A 2 14.05 2.73 11.75
N THR A 3 13.93 2.68 10.42
CA THR A 3 12.79 3.21 9.69
C THR A 3 11.62 2.27 9.92
N THR A 4 10.82 2.56 10.93
CA THR A 4 9.55 1.85 11.13
C THR A 4 8.63 2.17 9.94
N PRO A 5 8.14 1.16 9.20
CA PRO A 5 7.31 1.38 8.04
C PRO A 5 5.98 2.02 8.43
N THR A 6 5.49 2.96 7.59
CA THR A 6 4.20 3.60 7.85
C THR A 6 3.09 2.70 7.30
N LEU A 7 2.47 1.93 8.20
CA LEU A 7 1.41 1.00 7.84
C LEU A 7 0.06 1.71 7.73
N VAL A 8 -0.58 1.58 6.58
CA VAL A 8 -1.86 2.23 6.26
C VAL A 8 -2.80 1.24 5.59
N ASP A 9 -4.11 1.52 5.62
CA ASP A 9 -5.07 0.76 4.82
C ASP A 9 -5.08 1.23 3.34
N ALA A 10 -5.79 0.48 2.49
CA ALA A 10 -5.87 0.77 1.06
C ALA A 10 -6.53 2.13 0.70
N TYR A 11 -7.40 2.67 1.55
CA TYR A 11 -8.01 3.98 1.32
C TYR A 11 -7.05 5.11 1.71
N ALA A 12 -6.37 4.98 2.85
CA ALA A 12 -5.33 5.92 3.25
C ALA A 12 -4.16 5.94 2.24
N ALA A 13 -3.72 4.76 1.77
CA ALA A 13 -2.73 4.67 0.70
C ALA A 13 -3.21 5.30 -0.62
N SER A 14 -4.49 5.14 -0.95
CA SER A 14 -5.09 5.79 -2.12
C SER A 14 -5.11 7.31 -2.00
N ALA A 15 -5.42 7.85 -0.83
CA ALA A 15 -5.41 9.30 -0.60
C ALA A 15 -4.01 9.89 -0.77
N ALA A 16 -2.98 9.16 -0.32
CA ALA A 16 -1.58 9.61 -0.41
C ALA A 16 -0.97 9.48 -1.82
N THR A 17 -1.33 8.42 -2.57
CA THR A 17 -0.65 8.06 -3.84
C THR A 17 -1.49 8.26 -5.09
N GLY A 18 -2.80 8.46 -4.95
CA GLY A 18 -3.74 8.50 -6.08
C GLY A 18 -4.02 7.14 -6.73
N ILE A 19 -3.44 6.04 -6.23
CA ILE A 19 -3.75 4.69 -6.73
C ILE A 19 -5.11 4.25 -6.16
N LYS A 20 -6.04 3.84 -7.03
CA LYS A 20 -7.37 3.37 -6.63
C LYS A 20 -7.28 2.24 -5.57
N PRO A 21 -8.12 2.25 -4.52
CA PRO A 21 -8.07 1.23 -3.46
C PRO A 21 -8.24 -0.20 -4.00
N GLY A 22 -9.07 -0.39 -5.04
CA GLY A 22 -9.24 -1.68 -5.71
C GLY A 22 -7.94 -2.19 -6.34
N THR A 23 -7.15 -1.31 -6.94
CA THR A 23 -5.82 -1.66 -7.49
C THR A 23 -4.88 -2.10 -6.38
N ILE A 24 -4.84 -1.37 -5.25
CA ILE A 24 -3.99 -1.72 -4.10
C ILE A 24 -4.37 -3.12 -3.57
N ARG A 25 -5.66 -3.42 -3.43
CA ARG A 25 -6.13 -4.75 -3.02
C ARG A 25 -5.73 -5.85 -4.00
N VAL A 26 -5.83 -5.59 -5.31
CA VAL A 26 -5.37 -6.54 -6.33
C VAL A 26 -3.87 -6.77 -6.24
N LEU A 27 -3.08 -5.72 -6.01
CA LEU A 27 -1.63 -5.84 -5.85
C LEU A 27 -1.25 -6.64 -4.60
N LEU A 28 -1.93 -6.42 -3.48
CA LEU A 28 -1.78 -7.24 -2.26
C LEU A 28 -2.15 -8.70 -2.54
N HIS A 29 -3.29 -8.95 -3.18
CA HIS A 29 -3.74 -10.31 -3.52
C HIS A 29 -2.77 -11.02 -4.46
N ARG A 30 -2.16 -10.29 -5.41
CA ARG A 30 -1.17 -10.82 -6.36
C ARG A 30 0.25 -10.90 -5.78
N GLY A 31 0.47 -10.57 -4.51
CA GLY A 31 1.79 -10.56 -3.88
C GLY A 31 2.76 -9.52 -4.46
N LYS A 32 2.24 -8.47 -5.11
CA LYS A 32 3.04 -7.34 -5.62
C LYS A 32 3.29 -6.27 -4.56
N LEU A 33 2.46 -6.24 -3.52
CA LEU A 33 2.65 -5.46 -2.29
C LEU A 33 2.61 -6.42 -1.11
N ALA A 34 3.36 -6.12 -0.05
CA ALA A 34 3.35 -6.91 1.17
C ALA A 34 2.19 -6.51 2.09
N ALA A 35 1.50 -7.50 2.63
CA ALA A 35 0.53 -7.28 3.70
C ALA A 35 1.24 -7.34 5.05
N HIS A 36 1.00 -6.36 5.92
CA HIS A 36 1.63 -6.25 7.25
C HIS A 36 0.68 -6.57 8.41
N GLY A 37 -0.47 -7.18 8.09
CA GLY A 37 -1.50 -7.52 9.07
C GLY A 37 -2.83 -6.84 8.75
N ARG A 38 -3.68 -6.74 9.77
CA ARG A 38 -4.99 -6.09 9.69
C ARG A 38 -5.16 -5.11 10.84
N ASP A 39 -5.92 -4.05 10.61
CA ASP A 39 -6.32 -3.13 11.67
C ASP A 39 -7.50 -3.68 12.50
N HIS A 40 -7.93 -2.91 13.51
CA HIS A 40 -9.07 -3.27 14.35
C HIS A 40 -10.40 -3.43 13.58
N ALA A 41 -10.51 -2.82 12.39
CA ALA A 41 -11.68 -2.94 11.52
C ALA A 41 -11.56 -4.10 10.51
N GLY A 42 -10.48 -4.90 10.58
CA GLY A 42 -10.24 -6.01 9.67
C GLY A 42 -9.70 -5.62 8.29
N ARG A 43 -9.32 -4.36 8.07
CA ARG A 43 -8.71 -3.87 6.83
C ARG A 43 -7.25 -4.29 6.77
N THR A 44 -6.81 -4.83 5.63
CA THR A 44 -5.40 -5.17 5.40
C THR A 44 -4.53 -3.91 5.41
N LEU A 45 -3.43 -3.98 6.14
CA LEU A 45 -2.42 -2.93 6.24
C LEU A 45 -1.28 -3.17 5.23
N VAL A 46 -0.83 -2.09 4.59
CA VAL A 46 0.28 -2.06 3.64
C VAL A 46 1.25 -0.94 4.01
N ALA A 47 2.54 -1.12 3.72
CA ALA A 47 3.53 -0.08 3.87
C ALA A 47 3.33 1.04 2.81
N LEU A 48 3.19 2.29 3.25
CA LEU A 48 2.94 3.42 2.35
C LEU A 48 4.09 3.63 1.35
N GLU A 49 5.32 3.38 1.79
CA GLU A 49 6.52 3.44 0.97
C GLU A 49 6.47 2.48 -0.23
N ASP A 50 5.95 1.27 -0.06
CA ASP A 50 5.85 0.27 -1.14
C ASP A 50 4.84 0.71 -2.19
N VAL A 51 3.70 1.26 -1.75
CA VAL A 51 2.68 1.80 -2.66
C VAL A 51 3.22 3.00 -3.44
N THR A 52 4.00 3.86 -2.77
CA THR A 52 4.63 5.04 -3.36
C THR A 52 5.69 4.63 -4.39
N ALA A 53 6.55 3.68 -4.05
CA ALA A 53 7.56 3.14 -4.97
C ALA A 53 6.90 2.47 -6.19
N TYR A 54 5.77 1.77 -5.99
CA TYR A 54 4.99 1.21 -7.10
C TYR A 54 4.42 2.31 -8.00
N ALA A 55 3.86 3.38 -7.43
CA ALA A 55 3.33 4.51 -8.20
C ALA A 55 4.42 5.18 -9.05
N GLN A 56 5.59 5.41 -8.47
CA GLN A 56 6.74 6.01 -9.14
C GLN A 56 7.26 5.13 -10.30
N ARG A 57 7.39 3.81 -10.07
CA ARG A 57 7.78 2.86 -11.12
C ARG A 57 6.81 2.87 -12.30
N ARG A 58 5.50 3.01 -12.04
CA ARG A 58 4.50 3.09 -13.09
C ARG A 58 4.55 4.42 -13.86
N ALA A 59 4.91 5.52 -13.21
CA ALA A 59 5.05 6.82 -13.86
C ALA A 59 6.32 6.94 -14.71
N ALA A 60 7.35 6.15 -14.41
CA ALA A 60 8.61 6.10 -15.15
C ALA A 60 8.61 5.12 -16.34
N ALA A 61 7.49 4.40 -16.56
CA ALA A 61 7.31 3.43 -17.64
C ALA A 61 6.39 4.01 -18.73
#